data_AF-A0A7C0U7K8-F1
#
_entry.id   AF-A0A7C0U7K8-F1
#
_cell.length_a   1.000
_cell.length_b   1.000
_cell.length_c   1.000
_cell.angle_alpha   90.00
_cell.angle_beta   90.00
_cell.angle_gamma   90.00
#
_symmetry.space_group_name_H-M   'P 1'
#
loop_
_entity.id
_entity.type
_entity.pdbx_description
1 polymer ?
#
loop_
_entity_poly.entity_id
_entity_poly.type
_entity_poly.pdbx_seq_one_letter_code
_entity_poly.pdbx_strand_id
1 'polypeptide(L)'
;RKNVFDEPPVAVYLPPYSNYTIKFNQVSEICVVSSKAKGKGKAKIIFSKDMKFRRVGEETFFRNIIDIIGEDFPAEKIILGETINDPGNWSSYPPHKHDRDNPPEEVKLEELYFFKLKPKTGFGFIRIFDEEEDNIFLLKNNEVVTIPKGYHPVAVAPKHQIYYLWALAGNVRKLRPYTHPDYIFKKE
;
A
#
# COMPACT_ATOMS: atom_id res chain seq x y z
N ARG A 1 10.92 -0.77 14.99
CA ARG A 1 11.81 -0.27 13.92
C ARG A 1 12.22 1.18 14.21
N LYS A 2 13.43 1.60 13.81
CA LYS A 2 13.89 3.00 13.95
C LYS A 2 13.14 3.97 13.05
N ASN A 3 12.92 3.60 11.78
CA ASN A 3 12.08 4.34 10.83
C ASN A 3 11.65 3.43 9.66
N VAL A 4 10.72 3.91 8.85
CA VAL A 4 10.10 3.16 7.74
C VAL A 4 11.02 2.93 6.53
N PHE A 5 12.11 3.70 6.39
CA PHE A 5 13.01 3.62 5.23
C PHE A 5 14.17 2.66 5.45
N ASP A 6 14.53 2.38 6.70
CA ASP A 6 15.72 1.62 7.04
C ASP A 6 15.40 0.20 7.54
N GLU A 7 14.19 -0.03 8.09
CA GLU A 7 13.84 -1.28 8.76
C GLU A 7 12.39 -1.72 8.49
N PRO A 8 12.15 -3.04 8.32
CA PRO A 8 10.80 -3.58 8.17
C PRO A 8 9.97 -3.43 9.45
N PRO A 9 8.63 -3.53 9.36
CA PRO A 9 7.74 -3.36 10.48
C PRO A 9 7.62 -4.66 11.29
N VAL A 10 7.08 -4.54 12.49
CA VAL A 10 6.39 -5.63 13.18
C VAL A 10 4.92 -5.25 13.18
N ALA A 11 4.03 -6.22 12.97
CA ALA A 11 2.60 -5.98 12.95
C ALA A 11 1.85 -6.95 13.87
N VAL A 12 0.62 -6.59 14.22
CA VAL A 12 -0.30 -7.46 14.94
C VAL A 12 -1.63 -7.47 14.19
N TYR A 13 -2.08 -8.64 13.79
CA TYR A 13 -3.43 -8.84 13.28
C TYR A 13 -4.36 -9.15 14.46
N LEU A 14 -5.48 -8.45 14.53
CA LEU A 14 -6.54 -8.67 15.51
C LEU A 14 -7.87 -8.87 14.75
N PRO A 15 -8.60 -9.98 14.97
CA PRO A 15 -9.96 -10.09 14.46
C PRO A 15 -10.89 -9.08 15.17
N PRO A 16 -12.03 -8.72 14.56
CA PRO A 16 -13.08 -7.95 15.22
C PRO A 16 -13.40 -8.46 16.63
N TYR A 17 -13.81 -7.54 17.52
CA TYR A 17 -14.15 -7.81 18.92
C TYR A 17 -12.97 -8.24 19.82
N SER A 18 -11.73 -8.14 19.35
CA SER A 18 -10.55 -8.32 20.19
C SER A 18 -10.37 -7.13 21.13
N ASN A 19 -10.26 -7.40 22.43
CA ASN A 19 -9.78 -6.41 23.40
C ASN A 19 -8.25 -6.40 23.41
N TYR A 20 -7.65 -5.22 23.38
CA TYR A 20 -6.19 -5.07 23.41
C TYR A 20 -5.78 -3.79 24.12
N THR A 21 -4.52 -3.74 24.54
CA THR A 21 -3.89 -2.56 25.12
C THR A 21 -2.50 -2.42 24.52
N ILE A 22 -2.16 -1.22 24.06
CA ILE A 22 -0.82 -0.91 23.55
C ILE A 22 -0.16 0.02 24.55
N LYS A 23 1.00 -0.39 25.07
CA LYS A 23 1.83 0.43 25.96
C LYS A 23 3.13 0.79 25.25
N PHE A 24 3.41 2.08 25.18
CA PHE A 24 4.66 2.59 24.62
C PHE A 24 5.68 2.77 25.75
N ASN A 25 6.82 2.10 25.63
CA ASN A 25 7.95 2.28 26.56
C ASN A 25 8.93 3.38 26.10
N GLN A 26 8.71 3.93 24.92
CA GLN A 26 9.49 5.00 24.30
C GLN A 26 8.64 5.72 23.24
N VAL A 27 9.10 6.88 22.74
CA VAL A 27 8.45 7.57 21.61
C VAL A 27 8.37 6.61 20.43
N SER A 28 7.15 6.37 19.96
CA SER A 28 6.85 5.35 18.97
C SER A 28 5.73 5.83 18.06
N GLU A 29 5.63 5.22 16.89
CA GLU A 29 4.55 5.44 15.95
C GLU A 29 3.92 4.10 15.60
N ILE A 30 2.58 4.07 15.58
CA ILE A 30 1.80 2.94 15.09
C ILE A 30 0.83 3.44 14.02
N CYS A 31 0.59 2.59 13.03
CA CYS A 31 -0.52 2.78 12.11
C CYS A 31 -1.57 1.71 12.42
N VAL A 32 -2.82 2.14 12.62
CA VAL A 32 -3.97 1.25 12.83
C VAL A 32 -4.80 1.26 11.57
N VAL A 33 -4.92 0.10 10.94
CA VAL A 33 -5.71 -0.11 9.73
C VAL A 33 -6.82 -1.09 10.06
N SER A 34 -8.05 -0.76 9.66
CA SER A 34 -9.24 -1.57 9.98
C SER A 34 -10.21 -1.62 8.80
N SER A 35 -10.92 -2.73 8.68
CA SER A 35 -12.05 -2.90 7.77
C SER A 35 -13.19 -3.61 8.49
N LYS A 36 -14.43 -3.47 7.99
CA LYS A 36 -15.56 -4.26 8.49
C LYS A 36 -15.32 -5.75 8.22
N ALA A 37 -15.52 -6.60 9.21
CA ALA A 37 -15.34 -8.06 9.12
C ALA A 37 -16.22 -8.78 10.18
N LYS A 38 -16.37 -10.11 10.10
CA LYS A 38 -17.29 -10.87 10.96
C LYS A 38 -16.65 -11.40 12.25
N GLY A 39 -15.34 -11.26 12.45
CA GLY A 39 -14.64 -11.81 13.61
C GLY A 39 -14.03 -13.18 13.38
N LYS A 40 -13.86 -13.61 12.13
CA LYS A 40 -13.22 -14.89 11.79
C LYS A 40 -11.70 -14.73 11.84
N GLY A 41 -11.02 -15.72 12.41
CA GLY A 41 -9.56 -15.75 12.51
C GLY A 41 -9.06 -15.70 13.95
N LYS A 42 -7.74 -15.60 14.12
CA LYS A 42 -7.08 -15.55 15.42
C LYS A 42 -6.11 -14.37 15.45
N ALA A 43 -5.99 -13.74 16.62
CA ALA A 43 -4.97 -12.74 16.83
C ALA A 43 -3.58 -13.34 16.56
N LYS A 44 -2.72 -12.59 15.86
CA LYS A 44 -1.39 -13.08 15.48
C LYS A 44 -0.39 -11.92 15.41
N ILE A 45 0.77 -12.12 16.02
CA ILE A 45 1.93 -11.25 15.80
C ILE A 45 2.59 -11.67 14.48
N ILE A 46 2.93 -10.68 13.67
CA ILE A 46 3.60 -10.84 12.38
C ILE A 46 4.98 -10.20 12.53
N PHE A 47 6.00 -11.03 12.69
CA PHE A 47 7.37 -10.55 12.80
C PHE A 47 7.93 -10.21 11.42
N SER A 48 8.87 -9.27 11.36
CA SER A 48 9.49 -8.84 10.11
C SER A 48 10.07 -9.98 9.29
N LYS A 49 10.64 -11.00 9.96
CA LYS A 49 11.21 -12.20 9.32
C LYS A 49 10.18 -13.08 8.60
N ASP A 50 8.90 -12.95 8.95
CA ASP A 50 7.81 -13.74 8.38
C ASP A 50 7.12 -12.99 7.22
N MET A 51 7.52 -11.75 6.93
CA MET A 51 6.97 -10.93 5.85
C MET A 51 7.69 -11.21 4.53
N LYS A 52 6.99 -11.03 3.41
CA LYS A 52 7.58 -11.23 2.08
C LYS A 52 8.17 -9.93 1.57
N PHE A 53 9.45 -9.98 1.19
CA PHE A 53 10.17 -8.86 0.60
C PHE A 53 10.30 -9.07 -0.90
N ARG A 54 9.96 -8.05 -1.68
CA ARG A 54 10.02 -8.12 -3.14
C ARG A 54 10.59 -6.82 -3.70
N ARG A 55 11.58 -6.96 -4.59
CA ARG A 55 11.99 -5.88 -5.49
C ARG A 55 11.20 -6.04 -6.78
N VAL A 56 10.47 -5.02 -7.19
CA VAL A 56 9.59 -5.10 -8.38
C VAL A 56 9.75 -3.88 -9.28
N GLY A 57 9.36 -4.03 -10.54
CA GLY A 57 9.52 -3.01 -11.58
C GLY A 57 10.85 -3.15 -12.32
N GLU A 58 11.15 -2.15 -13.13
CA GLU A 58 12.38 -2.00 -13.89
C GLU A 58 12.67 -0.50 -14.08
N GLU A 59 13.88 -0.17 -14.53
CA GLU A 59 14.29 1.21 -14.84
C GLU A 59 13.84 2.24 -13.77
N THR A 60 13.07 3.24 -14.19
CA THR A 60 12.59 4.35 -13.36
C THR A 60 11.34 4.00 -12.56
N PHE A 61 10.93 2.73 -12.46
CA PHE A 61 9.83 2.28 -11.61
C PHE A 61 10.16 1.03 -10.77
N PHE A 62 11.45 0.79 -10.53
CA PHE A 62 11.92 -0.10 -9.47
C PHE A 62 11.49 0.41 -8.08
N ARG A 63 10.98 -0.50 -7.24
CA ARG A 63 10.64 -0.23 -5.83
C ARG A 63 10.77 -1.47 -4.95
N ASN A 64 10.88 -1.25 -3.64
CA ASN A 64 10.81 -2.31 -2.64
C ASN A 64 9.40 -2.42 -2.09
N ILE A 65 8.87 -3.64 -2.00
CA ILE A 65 7.57 -3.95 -1.41
C ILE A 65 7.77 -4.94 -0.26
N ILE A 66 7.05 -4.71 0.84
CA ILE A 66 6.95 -5.61 1.97
C ILE A 66 5.47 -5.99 2.13
N ASP A 67 5.14 -7.24 1.85
CA ASP A 67 3.78 -7.75 2.07
C ASP A 67 3.64 -8.15 3.56
N ILE A 68 2.93 -7.32 4.32
CA ILE A 68 2.70 -7.51 5.76
C ILE A 68 1.57 -8.52 5.99
N ILE A 69 0.45 -8.34 5.28
CA ILE A 69 -0.71 -9.22 5.26
C ILE A 69 -1.08 -9.49 3.79
N GLY A 70 -0.44 -10.50 3.20
CA GLY A 70 -0.74 -10.97 1.84
C GLY A 70 -1.95 -11.90 1.75
N GLU A 71 -2.34 -12.29 0.54
CA GLU A 71 -3.51 -13.17 0.28
C GLU A 71 -3.42 -14.52 1.01
N ASP A 72 -2.21 -15.02 1.30
CA ASP A 72 -1.94 -16.27 2.01
C ASP A 72 -2.09 -16.17 3.53
N PHE A 73 -2.17 -14.96 4.08
CA PHE A 73 -2.45 -14.75 5.50
C PHE A 73 -3.94 -14.97 5.80
N PRO A 74 -4.32 -15.64 6.91
CA PRO A 74 -5.72 -15.94 7.27
C PRO A 74 -6.44 -14.71 7.86
N ALA A 75 -6.61 -13.67 7.06
CA ALA A 75 -7.42 -12.50 7.37
C ALA A 75 -8.72 -12.50 6.55
N GLU A 76 -9.79 -11.87 7.05
CA GLU A 76 -11.08 -11.87 6.37
C GLU A 76 -11.14 -10.94 5.16
N LYS A 77 -10.58 -9.74 5.28
CA LYS A 77 -10.82 -8.64 4.35
C LYS A 77 -9.55 -7.86 3.98
N ILE A 78 -8.78 -7.47 4.99
CA ILE A 78 -7.61 -6.62 4.79
C ILE A 78 -6.50 -7.36 4.03
N ILE A 79 -5.92 -6.65 3.07
CA ILE A 79 -4.61 -6.90 2.48
C ILE A 79 -3.77 -5.66 2.79
N LEU A 80 -2.56 -5.85 3.30
CA LEU A 80 -1.73 -4.76 3.84
C LEU A 80 -0.28 -4.95 3.45
N GLY A 81 0.37 -3.88 3.04
CA GLY A 81 1.80 -3.86 2.85
C GLY A 81 2.36 -2.46 2.82
N GLU A 82 3.66 -2.37 2.58
CA GLU A 82 4.33 -1.10 2.43
C GLU A 82 5.23 -1.10 1.20
N THR A 83 5.36 0.07 0.58
CA THR A 83 6.23 0.30 -0.56
C THR A 83 7.23 1.40 -0.21
N ILE A 84 8.49 1.19 -0.57
CA ILE A 84 9.54 2.19 -0.53
C ILE A 84 9.98 2.45 -1.96
N ASN A 85 9.72 3.67 -2.43
CA ASN A 85 10.17 4.14 -3.73
C ASN A 85 11.61 4.60 -3.67
N ASP A 86 12.33 4.23 -4.72
CA ASP A 86 13.65 4.76 -4.99
C ASP A 86 13.60 6.24 -5.40
N PRO A 87 14.71 6.97 -5.25
CA PRO A 87 14.73 8.38 -5.62
C PRO A 87 14.48 8.65 -7.09
N GLY A 88 13.52 9.54 -7.39
CA GLY A 88 13.13 9.88 -8.76
C GLY A 88 12.25 8.84 -9.46
N ASN A 89 11.95 7.71 -8.82
CA ASN A 89 11.21 6.63 -9.43
C ASN A 89 9.69 6.80 -9.30
N TRP A 90 8.99 6.08 -10.17
CA TRP A 90 7.55 5.86 -10.11
C TRP A 90 7.22 4.56 -9.38
N SER A 91 6.05 4.51 -8.75
CA SER A 91 5.46 3.27 -8.23
C SER A 91 3.97 3.25 -8.51
N SER A 92 3.33 2.14 -8.13
CA SER A 92 1.99 1.81 -8.61
C SER A 92 1.91 1.97 -10.14
N TYR A 93 3.02 1.60 -10.79
CA TYR A 93 3.30 1.76 -12.22
C TYR A 93 3.74 0.41 -12.83
N PRO A 94 3.25 0.02 -14.02
CA PRO A 94 2.24 0.70 -14.84
C PRO A 94 0.94 1.02 -14.08
N PRO A 95 0.21 2.11 -14.43
CA PRO A 95 -0.98 2.53 -13.71
C PRO A 95 -1.98 1.38 -13.67
N HIS A 96 -2.57 1.12 -12.50
CA HIS A 96 -3.56 0.07 -12.33
C HIS A 96 -4.69 0.53 -11.42
N LYS A 97 -5.82 -0.16 -11.51
CA LYS A 97 -7.02 0.08 -10.71
C LYS A 97 -7.62 -1.24 -10.21
N HIS A 98 -8.53 -1.15 -9.26
CA HIS A 98 -9.24 -2.28 -8.65
C HIS A 98 -10.62 -1.83 -8.17
N ASP A 99 -11.38 -1.18 -9.05
CA ASP A 99 -12.65 -0.51 -8.74
C ASP A 99 -13.90 -1.20 -9.30
N ARG A 100 -13.73 -2.21 -10.17
CA ARG A 100 -14.81 -3.05 -10.70
C ARG A 100 -14.76 -4.48 -10.16
N ASP A 101 -15.93 -5.06 -9.92
CA ASP A 101 -16.08 -6.47 -9.56
C ASP A 101 -16.29 -7.29 -10.85
N ASN A 102 -15.18 -7.62 -11.52
CA ASN A 102 -15.19 -8.34 -12.80
C ASN A 102 -14.14 -9.47 -12.80
N PRO A 103 -14.26 -10.48 -11.92
CA PRO A 103 -13.30 -11.57 -11.85
C PRO A 103 -13.34 -12.45 -13.13
N PRO A 104 -12.20 -13.01 -13.58
CA PRO A 104 -10.89 -13.00 -12.91
C PRO A 104 -10.04 -11.75 -13.18
N GLU A 105 -10.48 -10.87 -14.08
CA GLU A 105 -9.70 -9.73 -14.58
C GLU A 105 -9.48 -8.64 -13.52
N GLU A 106 -10.52 -8.35 -12.74
CA GLU A 106 -10.48 -7.29 -11.73
C GLU A 106 -11.32 -7.65 -10.51
N VAL A 107 -10.81 -7.35 -9.32
CA VAL A 107 -11.56 -7.49 -8.06
C VAL A 107 -11.66 -6.14 -7.38
N LYS A 108 -12.88 -5.76 -7.01
CA LYS A 108 -13.14 -4.47 -6.35
C LYS A 108 -12.56 -4.43 -4.93
N LEU A 109 -11.59 -3.53 -4.73
CA LEU A 109 -10.94 -3.24 -3.46
C LEU A 109 -10.86 -1.71 -3.30
N GLU A 110 -11.26 -1.19 -2.14
CA GLU A 110 -10.93 0.19 -1.77
C GLU A 110 -9.47 0.21 -1.29
N GLU A 111 -8.73 1.27 -1.61
CA GLU A 111 -7.33 1.43 -1.19
C GLU A 111 -7.08 2.77 -0.49
N LEU A 112 -6.15 2.77 0.45
CA LEU A 112 -5.59 3.98 1.05
C LEU A 112 -4.08 3.88 1.11
N TYR A 113 -3.40 5.01 0.94
CA TYR A 113 -1.95 5.17 1.10
C TYR A 113 -1.66 6.16 2.23
N PHE A 114 -0.85 5.75 3.20
CA PHE A 114 -0.28 6.65 4.21
C PHE A 114 1.19 6.93 3.89
N PHE A 115 1.52 8.20 3.63
CA PHE A 115 2.82 8.61 3.10
C PHE A 115 3.82 9.08 4.16
N LYS A 116 5.10 8.76 3.94
CA LYS A 116 6.27 9.34 4.60
C LYS A 116 7.28 9.77 3.55
N LEU A 117 7.99 10.87 3.80
CA LEU A 117 8.99 11.41 2.87
C LEU A 117 10.37 11.51 3.53
N LYS A 118 11.43 11.24 2.76
CA LYS A 118 12.83 11.34 3.19
C LYS A 118 13.67 12.09 2.13
N PRO A 119 14.23 13.27 2.47
CA PRO A 119 13.94 14.09 3.66
C PRO A 119 12.47 14.56 3.72
N LYS A 120 12.03 15.00 4.91
CA LYS A 120 10.64 15.50 5.12
C LYS A 120 10.27 16.72 4.25
N THR A 121 11.28 17.45 3.77
CA THR A 121 11.14 18.58 2.84
C THR A 121 10.98 18.14 1.38
N GLY A 122 11.06 16.84 1.11
CA GLY A 122 10.81 16.30 -0.21
C GLY A 122 9.37 16.45 -0.65
N PHE A 123 9.13 16.06 -1.90
CA PHE A 123 7.80 16.01 -2.46
C PHE A 123 7.67 14.87 -3.47
N GLY A 124 6.43 14.58 -3.84
CA GLY A 124 6.04 13.69 -4.91
C GLY A 124 4.57 13.95 -5.21
N PHE A 125 4.02 13.19 -6.15
CA PHE A 125 2.63 13.33 -6.54
C PHE A 125 2.00 11.97 -6.68
N ILE A 126 0.72 11.86 -6.33
CA ILE A 126 -0.14 10.78 -6.78
C ILE A 126 -1.14 11.36 -7.75
N ARG A 127 -1.25 10.75 -8.93
CA ARG A 127 -2.33 11.04 -9.88
C ARG A 127 -3.39 9.97 -9.70
N ILE A 128 -4.64 10.33 -9.50
CA ILE A 128 -5.78 9.41 -9.42
C ILE A 128 -6.71 9.77 -10.57
N PHE A 129 -6.88 8.86 -11.53
CA PHE A 129 -7.62 9.16 -12.75
C PHE A 129 -8.44 7.98 -13.29
N ASP A 130 -9.56 8.29 -13.91
CA ASP A 130 -10.39 7.38 -14.72
C ASP A 130 -11.01 8.15 -15.90
N GLU A 131 -12.12 7.66 -16.45
CA GLU A 131 -12.82 8.31 -17.57
C GLU A 131 -13.63 9.56 -17.14
N GLU A 132 -13.87 9.74 -15.84
CA GLU A 132 -14.72 10.79 -15.27
C GLU A 132 -13.91 11.87 -14.54
N GLU A 133 -12.86 11.47 -13.82
CA GLU A 133 -12.05 12.34 -12.97
C GLU A 133 -10.54 12.17 -13.26
N ASP A 134 -9.77 13.24 -13.13
CA ASP A 134 -8.31 13.23 -13.22
C ASP A 134 -7.71 14.24 -12.24
N ASN A 135 -7.29 13.74 -11.09
CA ASN A 135 -6.82 14.55 -9.97
C ASN A 135 -5.35 14.27 -9.67
N ILE A 136 -4.60 15.30 -9.35
CA ILE A 136 -3.21 15.18 -8.88
C ILE A 136 -3.12 15.76 -7.46
N PHE A 137 -2.56 14.98 -6.54
CA PHE A 137 -2.34 15.39 -5.16
C PHE A 137 -0.84 15.49 -4.87
N LEU A 138 -0.41 16.63 -4.34
CA LEU A 138 0.92 16.81 -3.80
C LEU A 138 1.06 16.00 -2.50
N LEU A 139 2.04 15.11 -2.45
CA LEU A 139 2.28 14.25 -1.29
C LEU A 139 2.93 15.05 -0.16
N LYS A 140 2.43 14.86 1.07
CA LYS A 140 3.04 15.40 2.29
C LYS A 140 3.35 14.30 3.29
N ASN A 141 4.29 14.60 4.17
CA ASN A 141 4.73 13.65 5.18
C ASN A 141 3.64 13.49 6.26
N ASN A 142 3.31 12.24 6.59
CA ASN A 142 2.23 11.85 7.50
C ASN A 142 0.81 12.14 6.95
N GLU A 143 0.63 12.10 5.63
CA GLU A 143 -0.69 12.31 5.00
C GLU A 143 -1.28 10.99 4.49
N VAL A 144 -2.60 10.89 4.53
CA VAL A 144 -3.34 9.76 3.95
C VAL A 144 -4.04 10.24 2.68
N VAL A 145 -3.90 9.46 1.61
CA VAL A 145 -4.69 9.61 0.40
C VAL A 145 -5.59 8.39 0.27
N THR A 146 -6.89 8.63 0.09
CA THR A 146 -7.89 7.59 -0.19
C THR A 146 -8.08 7.43 -1.69
N ILE A 147 -8.14 6.19 -2.17
CA ILE A 147 -8.29 5.85 -3.58
C ILE A 147 -9.59 5.03 -3.71
N PRO A 148 -10.74 5.70 -3.90
CA PRO A 148 -12.02 5.00 -4.01
C PRO A 148 -12.20 4.29 -5.35
N LYS A 149 -11.58 4.82 -6.41
CA LYS A 149 -11.58 4.28 -7.77
C LYS A 149 -10.46 4.90 -8.61
N GLY A 150 -10.24 4.36 -9.82
CA GLY A 150 -9.32 4.87 -10.80
C GLY A 150 -7.88 4.36 -10.68
N TYR A 151 -7.10 4.69 -11.69
CA TYR A 151 -5.68 4.41 -11.79
C TYR A 151 -4.88 5.36 -10.90
N HIS A 152 -3.90 4.85 -10.16
CA HIS A 152 -3.26 5.63 -9.08
C HIS A 152 -1.72 5.52 -9.03
N PRO A 153 -0.99 5.92 -10.10
CA PRO A 153 0.47 5.95 -10.08
C PRO A 153 1.02 7.03 -9.14
N VAL A 154 2.20 6.77 -8.58
CA VAL A 154 2.92 7.68 -7.68
C VAL A 154 4.26 8.05 -8.28
N ALA A 155 4.57 9.34 -8.33
CA ALA A 155 5.86 9.88 -8.77
C ALA A 155 6.63 10.48 -7.60
N VAL A 156 7.94 10.24 -7.57
CA VAL A 156 8.82 10.74 -6.51
C VAL A 156 9.80 11.78 -7.07
N ALA A 157 10.02 12.87 -6.34
CA ALA A 157 11.03 13.84 -6.72
C ALA A 157 12.45 13.21 -6.76
N PRO A 158 13.32 13.61 -7.70
CA PRO A 158 14.71 13.15 -7.73
C PRO A 158 15.41 13.34 -6.39
N LYS A 159 16.27 12.39 -6.01
CA LYS A 159 17.04 12.38 -4.73
C LYS A 159 16.20 12.32 -3.44
N HIS A 160 14.88 12.13 -3.52
CA HIS A 160 14.00 11.95 -2.36
C HIS A 160 13.42 10.54 -2.36
N GLN A 161 13.22 9.94 -1.19
CA GLN A 161 12.48 8.68 -1.09
C GLN A 161 11.06 8.96 -0.58
N ILE A 162 10.10 8.20 -1.11
CA ILE A 162 8.75 8.14 -0.59
C ILE A 162 8.49 6.74 -0.10
N TYR A 163 7.89 6.66 1.08
CA TYR A 163 7.31 5.46 1.63
C TYR A 163 5.80 5.62 1.63
N TYR A 164 5.07 4.54 1.35
CA TYR A 164 3.67 4.46 1.69
C TYR A 164 3.28 3.10 2.25
N LEU A 165 2.50 3.13 3.34
CA LEU A 165 1.73 1.98 3.79
C LEU A 165 0.44 1.95 2.96
N TRP A 166 0.19 0.84 2.29
CA TRP A 166 -1.02 0.63 1.51
C TRP A 166 -1.91 -0.42 2.15
N ALA A 167 -3.20 -0.14 2.21
CA ALA A 167 -4.20 -1.05 2.74
C ALA A 167 -5.39 -1.16 1.79
N LEU A 168 -5.76 -2.41 1.53
CA LEU A 168 -6.83 -2.79 0.62
C LEU A 168 -7.89 -3.58 1.36
N ALA A 169 -9.16 -3.34 1.06
CA ALA A 169 -10.27 -4.17 1.52
C ALA A 169 -11.43 -4.15 0.53
N GLY A 170 -12.13 -5.28 0.40
CA GLY A 170 -13.32 -5.37 -0.44
C GLY A 170 -14.16 -6.61 -0.17
N ASN A 171 -15.14 -6.88 -1.01
CA ASN A 171 -16.04 -8.02 -0.81
C ASN A 171 -15.32 -9.36 -0.95
N VAL A 172 -14.46 -9.46 -1.95
CA VAL A 172 -13.59 -10.61 -2.19
C VAL A 172 -12.16 -10.24 -1.81
N ARG A 173 -11.53 -11.04 -0.97
CA ARG A 173 -10.14 -10.83 -0.55
C ARG A 173 -9.18 -11.45 -1.56
N LYS A 174 -9.09 -10.83 -2.74
CA LYS A 174 -8.18 -11.23 -3.81
C LYS A 174 -7.57 -10.02 -4.50
N LEU A 175 -6.25 -10.01 -4.66
CA LEU A 175 -5.55 -8.90 -5.31
C LEU A 175 -5.49 -9.16 -6.83
N ARG A 176 -6.41 -8.54 -7.58
CA ARG A 176 -6.47 -8.62 -9.05
C ARG A 176 -6.60 -7.20 -9.60
N PRO A 177 -5.48 -6.45 -9.69
CA PRO A 177 -5.50 -5.12 -10.25
C PRO A 177 -5.55 -5.17 -11.78
N TYR A 178 -6.39 -4.33 -12.38
CA TYR A 178 -6.46 -4.13 -13.82
C TYR A 178 -5.45 -3.06 -14.24
N THR A 179 -4.48 -3.43 -15.07
CA THR A 179 -3.48 -2.50 -15.61
C THR A 179 -4.06 -1.68 -16.75
N HIS A 180 -3.74 -0.38 -16.79
CA HIS A 180 -4.22 0.51 -17.85
C HIS A 180 -3.74 0.02 -19.22
N PRO A 181 -4.63 -0.22 -20.20
CA PRO A 181 -4.27 -0.81 -21.50
C PRO A 181 -3.16 -0.07 -22.25
N ASP A 182 -3.22 1.27 -22.27
CA ASP A 182 -2.22 2.11 -22.95
C ASP A 182 -0.81 2.06 -22.34
N TYR A 183 -0.65 1.46 -21.16
CA TYR A 183 0.63 1.36 -20.44
C TYR A 183 1.14 -0.08 -20.39
N ILE A 184 0.60 -0.95 -21.24
CA ILE A 184 1.11 -2.31 -21.44
C ILE A 184 2.22 -2.25 -22.50
N PHE A 185 3.45 -2.09 -22.02
CA PHE A 185 4.63 -2.06 -22.89
C PHE A 185 4.99 -3.48 -23.34
N LYS A 186 5.21 -3.66 -24.64
CA LYS A 186 5.79 -4.91 -25.16
C LYS A 186 7.27 -4.91 -24.78
N LYS A 187 7.77 -6.05 -24.28
CA LYS A 187 9.21 -6.27 -24.23
C LYS A 187 9.71 -6.34 -25.67
N GLU A 188 10.54 -5.37 -26.06
CA GLU A 188 11.32 -5.44 -27.31
C GLU A 188 12.33 -6.59 -27.26
#